data_AF-A0A089WN27-F1
#
_entry.id   AF-A0A089WN27-F1
#
_cell.length_a   1.000
_cell.length_b   1.000
_cell.length_c   1.000
_cell.angle_alpha   90.00
_cell.angle_beta   90.00
_cell.angle_gamma   90.00
#
_symmetry.space_group_name_H-M   'P 1'
#
loop_
_entity.id
_entity.type
_entity.pdbx_description
1 polymer ?
#
loop_
_entity_poly.entity_id
_entity_poly.type
_entity_poly.pdbx_seq_one_letter_code
_entity_poly.pdbx_strand_id
1 'polypeptide(L)'
;MTLALQSTDKALDAIIQNILSDSNVSLEEFRQVRDSADAAVNTLKQDAPTLVTSLDAFQSAADQLTDSLQKLALAIRKAKPDDAAFVVMKSAIEHQLAYVVLSYASSVERYSVLKTGVNQWADKANALKNGADKKAE
;
A
#
# COMPACT_ATOMS: atom_id res chain seq x y z
N MET A 1 -12.25 -3.81 17.66
CA MET A 1 -11.85 -4.10 16.27
C MET A 1 -10.38 -3.79 16.11
N THR A 2 -9.67 -4.55 15.29
CA THR A 2 -8.22 -4.43 15.06
C THR A 2 -8.05 -4.33 13.56
N LEU A 3 -7.36 -3.30 13.08
CA LEU A 3 -6.92 -3.24 11.69
C LEU A 3 -6.08 -4.49 11.39
N ALA A 4 -6.55 -5.33 10.49
CA ALA A 4 -5.77 -6.43 9.94
C ALA A 4 -4.99 -5.90 8.72
N LEU A 5 -3.67 -5.91 8.80
CA LEU A 5 -2.80 -5.69 7.65
C LEU A 5 -2.68 -7.01 6.90
N GLN A 6 -3.14 -7.04 5.66
CA GLN A 6 -2.96 -8.15 4.74
C GLN A 6 -2.37 -7.60 3.44
N SER A 7 -1.32 -8.24 2.93
CA SER A 7 -0.69 -7.86 1.68
C SER A 7 -1.00 -8.88 0.59
N THR A 8 -1.16 -8.40 -0.65
CA THR A 8 -1.23 -9.28 -1.83
C THR A 8 0.14 -9.85 -2.24
N ASP A 9 1.23 -9.24 -1.75
CA ASP A 9 2.57 -9.78 -1.86
C ASP A 9 2.82 -10.79 -0.73
N LYS A 10 3.02 -12.06 -1.09
CA LYS A 10 3.25 -13.16 -0.13
C LYS A 10 4.51 -12.97 0.72
N ALA A 11 5.55 -12.32 0.19
CA ALA A 11 6.77 -12.06 0.96
C ALA A 11 6.52 -10.99 2.02
N LEU A 12 5.81 -9.92 1.65
CA LEU A 12 5.43 -8.87 2.59
C LEU A 12 4.39 -9.35 3.60
N ASP A 13 3.42 -10.17 3.18
CA ASP A 13 2.41 -10.76 4.06
C ASP A 13 3.06 -11.67 5.11
N ALA A 14 4.04 -12.49 4.73
CA ALA A 14 4.78 -13.32 5.69
C ALA A 14 5.52 -12.48 6.75
N ILE A 15 6.12 -11.35 6.35
CA ILE A 15 6.78 -10.43 7.29
C ILE A 15 5.74 -9.79 8.23
N ILE A 16 4.60 -9.34 7.70
CA ILE A 16 3.51 -8.78 8.48
C ILE A 16 2.95 -9.80 9.48
N GLN A 17 2.71 -11.04 9.06
CA GLN A 17 2.19 -12.09 9.94
C GLN A 17 3.19 -12.44 11.07
N ASN A 18 4.49 -12.49 10.77
CA ASN A 18 5.51 -12.71 11.79
C ASN A 18 5.51 -11.60 12.85
N ILE A 19 5.48 -10.33 12.42
CA ILE A 19 5.45 -9.18 13.34
C ILE A 19 4.16 -9.13 14.16
N LEU A 20 3.02 -9.47 13.56
CA LEU A 20 1.73 -9.52 14.26
C LEU A 20 1.67 -10.67 15.28
N SER A 21 2.39 -11.77 15.06
CA SER A 21 2.41 -12.92 15.96
C SER A 21 3.07 -12.61 17.31
N ASP A 22 4.08 -11.75 17.34
CA ASP A 22 4.80 -11.36 18.56
C ASP A 22 4.13 -10.20 19.32
N SER A 23 3.02 -9.64 18.80
CA SER A 23 2.24 -8.54 19.41
C SER A 23 3.05 -7.28 19.78
N ASN A 24 4.31 -7.22 19.36
CA ASN A 24 5.25 -6.16 19.66
C ASN A 24 6.16 -5.99 18.44
N VAL A 25 6.27 -4.77 17.94
CA VAL A 25 7.15 -4.46 16.81
C VAL A 25 8.46 -3.92 17.37
N SER A 26 9.53 -4.69 17.23
CA SER A 26 10.87 -4.23 17.59
C SER A 26 11.36 -3.15 16.61
N LEU A 27 12.30 -2.32 17.07
CA LEU A 27 12.94 -1.31 16.22
C LEU A 27 13.67 -1.96 15.03
N GLU A 28 14.16 -3.19 15.20
CA GLU A 28 14.87 -3.94 14.17
C GLU A 28 13.93 -4.44 13.07
N GLU A 29 12.78 -5.01 13.44
CA GLU A 29 11.74 -5.40 12.49
C GLU A 29 11.17 -4.21 11.73
N PHE A 30 10.98 -3.09 12.43
CA PHE A 30 10.53 -1.85 11.80
C PHE A 30 11.53 -1.35 10.74
N ARG A 31 12.83 -1.42 11.04
CA ARG A 31 13.89 -1.08 10.08
C ARG A 31 13.92 -2.06 8.92
N GLN A 32 13.77 -3.36 9.18
CA GLN A 32 13.77 -4.37 8.13
C GLN A 32 12.63 -4.17 7.12
N VAL A 33 11.43 -3.81 7.59
CA VAL A 33 10.29 -3.48 6.72
C VAL A 33 10.59 -2.23 5.88
N ARG A 34 11.13 -1.18 6.49
CA ARG A 34 11.51 0.05 5.78
C ARG A 34 12.59 -0.21 4.74
N ASP A 35 13.67 -0.88 5.12
CA ASP A 35 14.80 -1.16 4.24
C ASP A 35 14.38 -2.06 3.06
N SER A 36 13.45 -3.00 3.30
CA SER A 36 12.83 -3.81 2.23
C SER A 36 11.96 -2.97 1.29
N ALA A 37 11.18 -2.02 1.82
CA ALA A 37 10.39 -1.09 1.02
C ALA A 37 11.29 -0.17 0.18
N ASP A 38 12.36 0.36 0.76
CA ASP A 38 13.34 1.19 0.07
C ASP A 38 14.04 0.43 -1.06
N ALA A 39 14.39 -0.85 -0.84
CA ALA A 39 14.96 -1.71 -1.86
C ALA A 39 14.01 -1.92 -3.06
N ALA A 40 12.72 -2.13 -2.79
CA ALA A 40 11.71 -2.26 -3.84
C ALA A 40 11.54 -0.96 -4.65
N VAL A 41 11.51 0.18 -3.97
CA VAL A 41 11.45 1.51 -4.61
C VAL A 41 12.70 1.78 -5.44
N ASN A 42 13.89 1.44 -4.94
CA ASN A 42 15.15 1.63 -5.66
C ASN A 42 15.25 0.75 -6.90
N THR A 43 14.75 -0.48 -6.84
CA THR A 43 14.65 -1.36 -8.02
C THR A 43 13.75 -0.73 -9.08
N LEU A 44 12.57 -0.23 -8.68
CA LEU A 44 11.64 0.42 -9.60
C LEU A 44 12.20 1.74 -10.19
N LYS A 45 12.99 2.50 -9.43
CA LYS A 45 13.70 3.69 -9.92
C LYS A 45 14.70 3.35 -11.02
N GLN A 46 15.36 2.20 -10.94
CA GLN A 46 16.29 1.73 -11.98
C GLN A 46 15.53 1.30 -13.26
N ASP A 47 14.40 0.62 -13.10
CA ASP A 47 13.60 0.11 -14.21
C ASP A 47 12.77 1.20 -14.91
N ALA A 48 12.33 2.22 -14.17
CA ALA A 48 11.46 3.29 -14.65
C ALA A 48 11.99 4.67 -14.22
N PRO A 49 13.05 5.20 -14.88
CA PRO A 49 13.69 6.45 -14.51
C PRO A 49 12.77 7.68 -14.57
N THR A 50 11.69 7.62 -15.35
CA THR A 50 10.68 8.69 -15.44
C THR A 50 9.81 8.82 -14.18
N LEU A 51 9.79 7.80 -13.32
CA LEU A 51 8.99 7.77 -12.10
C LEU A 51 9.79 8.16 -10.85
N VAL A 52 11.10 8.38 -10.97
CA VAL A 52 12.01 8.60 -9.82
C VAL A 52 11.52 9.72 -8.91
N THR A 53 11.19 10.88 -9.47
CA THR A 53 10.71 12.03 -8.68
C THR A 53 9.41 11.73 -7.93
N SER A 54 8.47 11.02 -8.56
CA SER A 54 7.20 10.63 -7.94
C SER A 54 7.39 9.58 -6.86
N LEU A 55 8.32 8.64 -7.07
CA LEU A 55 8.68 7.60 -6.10
C LEU A 55 9.40 8.18 -4.88
N ASP A 56 10.33 9.12 -5.08
CA ASP A 56 11.00 9.85 -3.99
C ASP A 56 9.98 10.64 -3.15
N ALA A 57 9.05 11.34 -3.80
CA ALA A 57 8.00 12.09 -3.12
C ALA A 57 7.09 11.17 -2.30
N PHE A 58 6.71 10.01 -2.85
CA PHE A 58 5.90 9.02 -2.14
C PHE A 58 6.64 8.40 -0.94
N GLN A 59 7.90 8.03 -1.12
CA GLN A 59 8.75 7.49 -0.05
C GLN A 59 8.89 8.48 1.11
N SER A 60 9.18 9.75 0.80
CA SER A 60 9.26 10.83 1.80
C SER A 60 7.94 11.05 2.54
N ALA A 61 6.81 11.01 1.83
CA ALA A 61 5.48 11.12 2.46
C ALA A 61 5.16 9.94 3.39
N ALA A 62 5.56 8.72 3.02
CA ALA A 62 5.40 7.53 3.84
C ALA A 62 6.24 7.59 5.12
N ASP A 63 7.48 8.08 5.03
CA ASP A 63 8.34 8.32 6.19
C ASP A 63 7.74 9.38 7.14
N GLN A 64 7.22 10.49 6.59
CA GLN A 64 6.57 11.54 7.38
C GLN A 64 5.30 11.04 8.09
N LEU A 65 4.50 10.21 7.42
CA LEU A 65 3.30 9.59 8.01
C LEU A 65 3.70 8.67 9.17
N THR A 66 4.73 7.86 8.97
CA THR A 66 5.29 6.96 9.99
C THR A 66 5.77 7.72 11.22
N ASP A 67 6.60 8.75 11.01
CA ASP A 67 7.11 9.60 12.10
C ASP A 67 5.98 10.28 12.87
N SER A 68 4.94 10.71 12.16
CA SER A 68 3.76 11.32 12.78
C SER A 68 2.98 10.33 13.64
N LEU A 69 2.84 9.07 13.19
CA LEU A 69 2.23 7.99 13.98
C LEU A 69 3.05 7.66 15.24
N GLN A 70 4.38 7.62 15.14
CA GLN A 70 5.24 7.40 16.30
C GLN A 70 5.13 8.54 17.32
N LYS A 71 5.14 9.81 16.86
CA LYS A 71 4.92 10.98 17.73
C LYS A 71 3.54 10.94 18.39
N LEU A 72 2.51 10.52 17.64
CA LEU A 72 1.16 10.35 18.17
C LEU A 72 1.11 9.26 19.24
N ALA A 73 1.76 8.12 19.03
CA ALA A 73 1.86 7.05 20.03
C ALA A 73 2.55 7.53 21.32
N LEU A 74 3.63 8.30 21.19
CA LEU A 74 4.31 8.93 22.34
C LEU A 74 3.40 9.94 23.05
N ALA A 75 2.64 10.74 22.31
CA ALA A 75 1.69 11.70 22.88
C ALA A 75 0.56 11.00 23.64
N ILE A 76 -0.01 9.94 23.07
CA ILE A 76 -1.02 9.09 23.73
C ILE A 76 -0.47 8.50 25.03
N ARG A 77 0.76 7.96 24.98
CA ARG A 77 1.41 7.39 26.18
C ARG A 77 1.65 8.43 27.28
N LYS A 78 1.96 9.67 26.91
CA LYS A 78 2.12 10.79 27.85
C LYS A 78 0.78 11.26 28.41
N ALA A 79 -0.26 11.29 27.58
CA ALA A 79 -1.60 11.73 27.98
C ALA A 79 -2.30 10.75 28.92
N LYS A 80 -1.91 9.46 28.90
CA LYS A 80 -2.52 8.39 29.71
C LYS A 80 -4.06 8.48 29.73
N PRO A 81 -4.70 8.45 28.56
CA PRO A 81 -6.15 8.54 28.48
C PRO A 81 -6.81 7.39 29.23
N ASP A 82 -8.05 7.62 29.68
CA ASP A 82 -8.90 6.54 30.15
C ASP A 82 -9.30 5.61 28.99
N ASP A 83 -9.80 4.42 29.33
CA ASP A 83 -10.12 3.39 28.35
C ASP A 83 -11.15 3.87 27.31
N ALA A 84 -12.09 4.72 27.72
CA ALA A 84 -13.11 5.28 26.83
C ALA A 84 -12.50 6.26 25.81
N ALA A 85 -11.64 7.18 26.25
CA ALA A 85 -10.95 8.11 25.36
C ALA A 85 -9.95 7.39 24.44
N PHE A 86 -9.31 6.31 24.92
CA PHE A 86 -8.43 5.50 24.08
C PHE A 86 -9.18 4.82 22.93
N VAL A 87 -10.38 4.29 23.17
CA VAL A 87 -11.22 3.69 22.11
C VAL A 87 -11.61 4.73 21.05
N VAL A 88 -11.98 5.94 21.45
CA VAL A 88 -12.33 7.02 20.53
C VAL A 88 -11.11 7.46 19.71
N MET A 89 -9.96 7.64 20.36
CA MET A 89 -8.71 7.98 19.68
C MET A 89 -8.28 6.90 18.68
N LYS A 90 -8.33 5.64 19.09
CA LYS A 90 -8.04 4.50 18.20
C LYS A 90 -8.92 4.54 16.97
N SER A 91 -10.24 4.71 17.14
CA SER A 91 -11.18 4.83 16.02
C SER A 91 -10.83 5.98 15.08
N ALA A 92 -10.47 7.16 15.60
CA ALA A 92 -10.09 8.30 14.77
C ALA A 92 -8.82 8.04 13.94
N ILE A 93 -7.82 7.36 14.52
CA ILE A 93 -6.60 6.95 13.81
C ILE A 93 -6.93 5.92 12.72
N GLU A 94 -7.80 4.95 13.02
CA GLU A 94 -8.23 3.94 12.04
C GLU A 94 -8.91 4.58 10.82
N HIS A 95 -9.69 5.64 11.00
CA HIS A 95 -10.30 6.37 9.87
C HIS A 95 -9.26 7.06 8.98
N GLN A 96 -8.20 7.62 9.56
CA GLN A 96 -7.12 8.24 8.79
C GLN A 96 -6.34 7.19 7.99
N LEU A 97 -6.08 6.02 8.59
CA LEU A 97 -5.43 4.91 7.89
C LEU A 97 -6.31 4.37 6.77
N ALA A 98 -7.63 4.23 7.00
CA ALA A 98 -8.57 3.81 5.98
C ALA A 98 -8.59 4.78 4.78
N TYR A 99 -8.49 6.09 5.01
CA TYR A 99 -8.38 7.09 3.93
C TYR A 99 -7.12 6.91 3.08
N VAL A 100 -5.98 6.59 3.70
CA VAL A 100 -4.72 6.28 3.00
C VAL A 100 -4.87 5.00 2.17
N VAL A 101 -5.44 3.93 2.75
CA VAL A 101 -5.66 2.65 2.05
C VAL A 101 -6.64 2.82 0.87
N LEU A 102 -7.70 3.60 1.04
CA LEU A 102 -8.65 3.89 -0.04
C LEU A 102 -7.99 4.69 -1.18
N SER A 103 -7.08 5.62 -0.84
CA SER A 103 -6.29 6.35 -1.84
C SER A 103 -5.40 5.41 -2.65
N TYR A 104 -4.80 4.40 -2.00
CA TYR A 104 -4.06 3.34 -2.69
C TYR A 104 -4.96 2.54 -3.65
N ALA A 105 -6.10 2.01 -3.16
CA ALA A 105 -7.02 1.22 -3.99
C ALA A 105 -7.54 2.03 -5.20
N SER A 106 -7.95 3.28 -4.98
CA SER A 106 -8.51 4.14 -6.03
C SER A 106 -7.49 4.61 -7.08
N SER A 107 -6.19 4.60 -6.77
CA SER A 107 -5.14 5.09 -7.67
C SER A 107 -4.37 3.95 -8.34
N VAL A 108 -3.93 2.96 -7.56
CA VAL A 108 -3.08 1.87 -8.02
C VAL A 108 -3.90 0.71 -8.58
N GLU A 109 -4.93 0.25 -7.86
CA GLU A 109 -5.77 -0.85 -8.35
C GLU A 109 -6.63 -0.40 -9.52
N ARG A 110 -7.05 0.87 -9.55
CA ARG A 110 -7.76 1.43 -10.72
C ARG A 110 -6.91 1.37 -11.99
N TYR A 111 -5.60 1.52 -11.89
CA TYR A 111 -4.69 1.34 -13.03
C TYR A 111 -4.62 -0.14 -13.46
N SER A 112 -4.70 -1.09 -12.52
CA SER A 112 -4.82 -2.52 -12.83
C SER A 112 -6.13 -2.86 -13.55
N VAL A 113 -7.25 -2.25 -13.15
CA VAL A 113 -8.57 -2.39 -13.79
C VAL A 113 -8.57 -1.76 -15.19
N LEU A 114 -7.91 -0.62 -15.36
CA LEU A 114 -7.76 0.02 -16.68
C LEU A 114 -6.88 -0.82 -17.61
N LYS A 115 -5.75 -1.37 -17.16
CA LYS A 115 -4.92 -2.27 -17.97
C LYS A 115 -5.66 -3.55 -18.37
N THR A 116 -6.37 -4.19 -17.44
CA THR A 116 -7.15 -5.40 -17.73
C THR A 116 -8.34 -5.11 -18.66
N GLY A 117 -9.05 -4.00 -18.46
CA GLY A 117 -10.13 -3.58 -19.34
C GLY A 117 -9.68 -3.21 -20.76
N VAL A 118 -8.56 -2.48 -20.89
CA VAL A 118 -7.98 -2.11 -22.18
C VAL A 118 -7.45 -3.32 -22.94
N ASN A 119 -6.79 -4.26 -22.24
CA ASN A 119 -6.32 -5.51 -22.86
C ASN A 119 -7.50 -6.35 -23.37
N GLN A 120 -8.59 -6.48 -22.60
CA GLN A 120 -9.79 -7.19 -23.05
C GLN A 120 -10.46 -6.54 -24.26
N TRP A 121 -10.41 -5.21 -24.38
CA TRP A 121 -10.94 -4.50 -25.54
C TRP A 121 -10.04 -4.64 -26.77
N ALA A 122 -8.72 -4.62 -26.58
CA ALA A 122 -7.76 -4.89 -27.64
C ALA A 122 -7.87 -6.33 -28.16
N ASP A 123 -8.06 -7.31 -27.27
CA ASP A 123 -8.24 -8.72 -27.63
C ASP A 123 -9.57 -8.93 -28.37
N LYS A 124 -10.65 -8.28 -27.95
CA LYS A 124 -11.94 -8.29 -28.68
C LYS A 124 -11.82 -7.63 -30.05
N ALA A 125 -11.10 -6.51 -30.17
CA ALA A 125 -10.90 -5.83 -31.45
C ALA A 125 -10.08 -6.67 -32.43
N ASN A 126 -9.04 -7.37 -31.96
CA ASN A 126 -8.25 -8.30 -32.77
C ASN A 126 -9.04 -9.54 -33.18
N ALA A 127 -9.88 -10.09 -32.29
CA ALA A 127 -10.78 -11.21 -32.62
C ALA A 127 -11.83 -10.82 -33.66
N LEU A 128 -12.35 -9.60 -33.62
CA LEU A 128 -13.30 -9.08 -34.61
C LEU A 128 -12.65 -8.84 -35.98
N LYS A 129 -11.41 -8.35 -36.03
CA LYS A 129 -10.66 -8.23 -37.29
C LYS A 129 -10.37 -9.59 -37.93
N ASN A 130 -9.83 -10.54 -37.15
CA ASN A 130 -9.54 -11.88 -37.65
C ASN A 130 -10.80 -12.67 -38.06
N GLY A 131 -11.95 -12.39 -37.44
CA GLY A 131 -13.24 -12.96 -37.82
C GLY A 131 -13.88 -12.31 -39.04
N ALA A 132 -13.54 -11.05 -39.35
CA ALA A 132 -13.98 -10.35 -40.55
C ALA A 132 -13.18 -10.80 -41.78
N ASP A 133 -11.87 -10.99 -41.65
CA ASP A 133 -11.02 -11.48 -42.75
C ASP A 133 -11.38 -12.91 -43.17
N LYS A 134 -11.76 -13.78 -42.23
CA LYS A 134 -12.23 -15.15 -42.52
C LYS A 134 -13.62 -15.26 -43.14
N LYS A 135 -14.39 -14.17 -43.21
CA LYS A 135 -15.71 -14.14 -43.86
C LYS A 135 -15.66 -13.51 -45.25
N ALA A 136 -14.49 -13.03 -45.68
CA ALA A 136 -14.26 -12.38 -46.97
C ALA A 136 -13.51 -13.26 -47.98
N GLU A 137 -13.11 -14.49 -47.59
CA GLU A 137 -12.72 -15.60 -48.47
C GLU A 137 -13.91 -16.56 -48.68
#